data_AF-A0A5Q0NNT6-F1
#
_entry.id   AF-A0A5Q0NNT6-F1
#
_cell.length_a   1.000
_cell.length_b   1.000
_cell.length_c   1.000
_cell.angle_alpha   90.00
_cell.angle_beta   90.00
_cell.angle_gamma   90.00
#
_symmetry.space_group_name_H-M   'P 1'
#
loop_
_entity.id
_entity.type
_entity.pdbx_description
1 polymer ?
#
loop_
_entity_poly.entity_id
_entity_poly.type
_entity_poly.pdbx_seq_one_letter_code
_entity_poly.pdbx_strand_id
1 'polypeptide(L)'
;MTSPRLRSAVARAVPALTLVVTVGLACSPGTGAESGPGAAEVAPRVSESVGVAPAGVRHRVLAISVDGLAPGVVRRLGPQGAPTFHRLLRRGASTLEARTAVEMTVTLPNHTSMLTGRRIDAGRGGHGVTWNDDESDRVIPRDARGRRVQSIFTQAHRAGLRTALFAGKQKFHTFPNTWPRAIDRVLVDDDQARLVRAVRRDLVRGGRAFTFLHLRGPDSAGHEEGFGSPAYVAAVREVDRQLRGVLRTVRAHPRLRRDVVVVLTADHGGRGDDGHYVATRAANFRVPFLVWGRDVARGNLYRLSPRRQHPGRAQPGYARPRQPVRNGDLANLAADLLGLPAVPGSTIGTRQDLRVLR
;
A
#
# COMPACT_ATOMS: atom_id res chain seq x y z
N MET A 1 -37.59 -7.86 -47.96
CA MET A 1 -38.07 -6.50 -47.60
C MET A 1 -37.42 -6.11 -46.29
N THR A 2 -36.40 -5.27 -46.41
CA THR A 2 -35.43 -4.87 -45.39
C THR A 2 -35.82 -3.48 -44.85
N SER A 3 -36.02 -3.36 -43.54
CA SER A 3 -36.20 -2.06 -42.87
C SER A 3 -34.93 -1.68 -42.09
N PRO A 4 -34.34 -0.49 -42.31
CA PRO A 4 -33.11 -0.08 -41.64
C PRO A 4 -33.39 0.61 -40.30
N ARG A 5 -32.50 0.37 -39.33
CA ARG A 5 -32.46 1.05 -38.04
C ARG A 5 -31.69 2.38 -38.17
N LEU A 6 -32.37 3.49 -37.89
CA LEU A 6 -31.77 4.83 -37.75
C LEU A 6 -30.93 4.91 -36.48
N ARG A 7 -29.64 5.24 -36.64
CA ARG A 7 -28.73 5.66 -35.56
C ARG A 7 -28.70 7.19 -35.56
N SER A 8 -29.11 7.81 -34.46
CA SER A 8 -28.94 9.26 -34.24
C SER A 8 -27.56 9.53 -33.63
N ALA A 9 -26.72 10.28 -34.33
CA ALA A 9 -25.46 10.81 -33.86
C ALA A 9 -25.66 12.29 -33.54
N VAL A 10 -25.52 12.67 -32.27
CA VAL A 10 -25.50 14.08 -31.86
C VAL A 10 -24.04 14.51 -31.74
N ALA A 11 -23.56 15.24 -32.75
CA ALA A 11 -22.28 15.94 -32.71
C ALA A 11 -22.45 17.27 -31.96
N ARG A 12 -21.72 17.47 -30.86
CA ARG A 12 -21.59 18.77 -30.19
C ARG A 12 -20.30 19.44 -30.66
N ALA A 13 -20.44 20.54 -31.40
CA ALA A 13 -19.35 21.43 -31.75
C ALA A 13 -18.99 22.33 -30.55
N VAL A 14 -17.70 22.50 -30.28
CA VAL A 14 -17.15 23.46 -29.32
C VAL A 14 -16.29 24.45 -30.13
N PRO A 15 -16.49 25.77 -30.04
CA PRO A 15 -15.67 26.72 -30.78
C PRO A 15 -14.32 26.92 -30.08
N ALA A 16 -13.25 26.83 -30.87
CA ALA A 16 -11.89 27.17 -30.46
C ALA A 16 -11.70 28.70 -30.58
N LEU A 17 -11.31 29.34 -29.48
CA LEU A 17 -10.90 30.75 -29.46
C LEU A 17 -9.38 30.82 -29.57
N THR A 18 -8.89 31.26 -30.72
CA THR A 18 -7.47 31.47 -30.99
C THR A 18 -7.06 32.87 -30.52
N LEU A 19 -6.21 32.95 -29.49
CA LEU A 19 -5.59 34.21 -29.05
C LEU A 19 -4.24 34.36 -29.77
N VAL A 20 -4.16 35.35 -30.65
CA VAL A 20 -2.92 35.78 -31.32
C VAL A 20 -2.14 36.69 -30.36
N VAL A 21 -0.93 36.29 -29.99
CA VAL A 21 0.03 37.15 -29.28
C VAL A 21 1.10 37.59 -30.26
N THR A 22 1.12 38.88 -30.56
CA THR A 22 2.13 39.55 -31.38
C THR A 22 3.43 39.71 -30.60
N VAL A 23 4.53 39.23 -31.18
CA VAL A 23 5.90 39.42 -30.71
C VAL A 23 6.43 40.76 -31.26
N GLY A 24 6.78 41.68 -30.38
CA GLY A 24 7.55 42.89 -30.72
C GLY A 24 8.93 42.84 -30.08
N LEU A 25 9.97 42.73 -30.91
CA LEU A 25 11.37 42.97 -30.54
C LEU A 25 11.68 44.47 -30.68
N ALA A 26 12.35 45.06 -29.69
CA ALA A 26 13.16 46.26 -29.86
C ALA A 26 14.33 46.25 -28.86
N CYS A 27 15.54 46.53 -29.35
CA CYS A 27 16.81 46.57 -28.62
C CYS A 27 17.08 47.96 -28.01
N SER A 28 17.59 47.96 -26.75
CA SER A 28 18.69 48.74 -26.09
C SER A 28 18.97 50.23 -26.41
N PRO A 29 19.84 50.95 -25.63
CA PRO A 29 20.42 50.73 -24.29
C PRO A 29 20.25 51.94 -23.32
N GLY A 30 20.62 51.80 -22.05
CA GLY A 30 20.72 52.96 -21.13
C GLY A 30 21.24 52.62 -19.74
N THR A 31 22.35 53.24 -19.39
CA THR A 31 23.17 53.15 -18.17
C THR A 31 22.48 53.65 -16.88
N GLY A 32 22.84 53.09 -15.73
CA GLY A 32 22.56 53.71 -14.42
C GLY A 32 22.84 52.77 -13.26
N ALA A 33 23.98 52.96 -12.61
CA ALA A 33 24.32 52.34 -11.33
C ALA A 33 23.58 53.04 -10.19
N GLU A 34 23.10 52.29 -9.19
CA GLU A 34 23.18 52.71 -7.79
C GLU A 34 22.94 51.54 -6.83
N SER A 35 23.83 51.48 -5.84
CA SER A 35 24.02 50.44 -4.84
C SER A 35 23.26 50.78 -3.55
N GLY A 36 22.46 49.85 -3.03
CA GLY A 36 21.92 49.87 -1.66
C GLY A 36 22.27 48.58 -0.91
N PRO A 37 22.62 48.64 0.39
CA PRO A 37 23.06 47.45 1.13
C PRO A 37 21.86 46.58 1.50
N GLY A 38 21.75 45.40 0.89
CA GLY A 38 20.77 44.39 1.24
C GLY A 38 21.10 43.75 2.58
N ALA A 39 20.18 43.86 3.53
CA ALA A 39 20.21 43.13 4.79
C ALA A 39 20.31 41.62 4.52
N ALA A 40 21.38 41.00 4.99
CA ALA A 40 21.56 39.56 4.92
C ALA A 40 20.57 38.88 5.87
N GLU A 41 19.49 38.34 5.30
CA GLU A 41 18.56 37.47 6.01
C GLU A 41 19.29 36.16 6.37
N VAL A 42 19.63 36.02 7.65
CA VAL A 42 20.22 34.79 8.20
C VAL A 42 19.14 33.73 8.24
N ALA A 43 19.04 32.95 7.16
CA ALA A 43 18.19 31.77 7.12
C ALA A 43 18.69 30.75 8.19
N PRO A 44 17.79 30.22 9.04
CA PRO A 44 18.19 29.25 10.05
C PRO A 44 18.62 27.96 9.36
N ARG A 45 19.88 27.53 9.62
CA ARG A 45 20.37 26.21 9.20
C ARG A 45 19.59 25.15 9.94
N VAL A 46 18.61 24.55 9.28
CA VAL A 46 18.00 23.30 9.73
C VAL A 46 19.08 22.22 9.64
N SER A 47 19.60 21.82 10.80
CA SER A 47 20.50 20.68 10.92
C SER A 47 19.78 19.42 10.42
N GLU A 48 20.14 18.96 9.23
CA GLU A 48 19.74 17.67 8.69
C GLU A 48 20.40 16.55 9.52
N SER A 49 19.78 16.18 10.63
CA SER A 49 20.15 14.95 11.33
C SER A 49 19.82 13.75 10.43
N VAL A 50 20.85 13.13 9.87
CA VAL A 50 20.77 11.85 9.17
C VAL A 50 20.24 10.81 10.16
N GLY A 51 18.96 10.46 10.03
CA GLY A 51 18.25 9.58 10.96
C GLY A 51 18.89 8.20 11.07
N VAL A 52 19.73 8.01 12.09
CA VAL A 52 20.13 6.71 12.61
C VAL A 52 18.88 6.07 13.21
N ALA A 53 18.58 4.81 12.86
CA ALA A 53 17.45 4.11 13.48
C ALA A 53 17.72 4.01 15.00
N PRO A 54 16.70 4.13 15.86
CA PRO A 54 16.87 3.98 17.30
C PRO A 54 17.59 2.68 17.62
N ALA A 55 18.55 2.75 18.57
CA ALA A 55 19.30 1.58 19.01
C ALA A 55 18.32 0.48 19.47
N GLY A 56 18.44 -0.73 18.91
CA GLY A 56 17.62 -1.89 19.27
C GLY A 56 16.65 -2.39 18.20
N VAL A 57 16.30 -1.58 17.19
CA VAL A 57 15.42 -2.03 16.09
C VAL A 57 16.23 -2.85 15.07
N ARG A 58 16.00 -4.17 15.04
CA ARG A 58 16.72 -5.10 14.14
C ARG A 58 16.30 -4.99 12.67
N HIS A 59 15.05 -4.60 12.40
CA HIS A 59 14.52 -4.50 11.04
C HIS A 59 13.73 -3.20 10.81
N ARG A 60 13.70 -2.73 9.57
CA ARG A 60 12.76 -1.71 9.08
C ARG A 60 11.75 -2.42 8.19
N VAL A 61 10.48 -2.08 8.29
CA VAL A 61 9.41 -2.72 7.53
C VAL A 61 8.93 -1.81 6.41
N LEU A 62 9.06 -2.29 5.17
CA LEU A 62 8.39 -1.73 4.01
C LEU A 62 7.16 -2.60 3.70
N ALA A 63 6.01 -2.17 4.20
CA ALA A 63 4.73 -2.77 3.89
C ALA A 63 4.22 -2.27 2.54
N ILE A 64 3.87 -3.18 1.63
CA ILE A 64 3.36 -2.87 0.30
C ILE A 64 2.00 -3.53 0.11
N SER A 65 0.98 -2.74 -0.16
CA SER A 65 -0.31 -3.25 -0.64
C SER A 65 -0.43 -2.97 -2.14
N VAL A 66 -0.71 -4.01 -2.92
CA VAL A 66 -1.08 -3.87 -4.33
C VAL A 66 -2.59 -4.03 -4.43
N ASP A 67 -3.28 -2.91 -4.64
CA ASP A 67 -4.75 -2.82 -4.67
C ASP A 67 -5.31 -3.74 -5.76
N GLY A 68 -6.28 -4.57 -5.39
CA GLY A 68 -6.98 -5.46 -6.31
C GLY A 68 -6.12 -6.54 -6.96
N LEU A 69 -4.94 -6.88 -6.43
CA LEU A 69 -4.03 -7.88 -7.02
C LEU A 69 -4.55 -9.32 -6.88
N ALA A 70 -5.04 -9.88 -7.99
CA ALA A 70 -5.50 -11.25 -8.09
C ALA A 70 -4.31 -12.24 -8.23
N PRO A 71 -4.14 -13.20 -7.30
CA PRO A 71 -3.07 -14.21 -7.38
C PRO A 71 -3.09 -15.05 -8.65
N GLY A 72 -4.27 -15.27 -9.23
CA GLY A 72 -4.45 -16.01 -10.48
C GLY A 72 -3.71 -15.35 -11.65
N VAL A 73 -3.67 -14.01 -11.70
CA VAL A 73 -2.98 -13.28 -12.76
C VAL A 73 -1.46 -13.36 -12.59
N VAL A 74 -0.95 -13.27 -11.35
CA VAL A 74 0.48 -13.48 -11.08
C VAL A 74 0.92 -14.89 -11.48
N ARG A 75 0.11 -15.92 -11.21
CA ARG A 75 0.36 -17.30 -11.66
C ARG A 75 0.39 -17.38 -13.18
N ARG A 76 -0.64 -16.87 -13.85
CA ARG A 76 -0.78 -16.89 -15.32
C ARG A 76 0.37 -16.19 -16.03
N LEU A 77 0.83 -15.05 -15.51
CA LEU A 77 1.96 -14.32 -16.09
C LEU A 77 3.29 -15.09 -16.01
N GLY A 78 3.43 -15.97 -15.02
CA GLY A 78 4.65 -16.76 -14.83
C GLY A 78 5.92 -15.91 -14.58
N PRO A 79 7.09 -16.57 -14.45
CA PRO A 79 8.36 -15.88 -14.20
C PRO A 79 8.79 -14.92 -15.31
N GLN A 80 8.30 -15.09 -16.54
CA GLN A 80 8.62 -14.22 -17.68
C GLN A 80 7.75 -12.95 -17.68
N GLY A 81 6.44 -13.08 -17.40
CA GLY A 81 5.50 -11.96 -17.40
C GLY A 81 5.47 -11.16 -16.10
N ALA A 82 5.85 -11.76 -14.96
CA ALA A 82 5.90 -11.13 -13.65
C ALA A 82 7.17 -11.54 -12.86
N PRO A 83 8.38 -11.25 -13.39
CA PRO A 83 9.63 -11.76 -12.84
C PRO A 83 9.89 -11.33 -11.39
N THR A 84 9.45 -10.14 -11.00
CA THR A 84 9.70 -9.61 -9.65
C THR A 84 8.83 -10.31 -8.62
N PHE A 85 7.52 -10.47 -8.88
CA PHE A 85 6.62 -11.25 -8.03
C PHE A 85 7.11 -12.69 -7.90
N HIS A 86 7.50 -13.32 -9.01
CA HIS A 86 8.00 -14.69 -9.00
C HIS A 86 9.35 -14.82 -8.26
N ARG A 87 10.20 -13.80 -8.31
CA ARG A 87 11.41 -13.74 -7.47
C ARG A 87 11.06 -13.63 -5.99
N LEU A 88 10.08 -12.81 -5.62
CA LEU A 88 9.61 -12.68 -4.22
C LEU A 88 9.02 -14.01 -3.73
N LEU A 89 8.21 -14.68 -4.55
CA LEU A 89 7.64 -16.00 -4.26
C LEU A 89 8.74 -17.04 -3.99
N ARG A 90 9.76 -17.11 -4.85
CA ARG A 90 10.85 -18.10 -4.73
C ARG A 90 11.87 -17.79 -3.63
N ARG A 91 12.15 -16.51 -3.38
CA ARG A 91 13.26 -16.08 -2.49
C ARG A 91 12.80 -15.44 -1.18
N GLY A 92 11.52 -15.56 -0.86
CA GLY A 92 10.92 -15.05 0.38
C GLY A 92 10.08 -16.13 1.08
N ALA A 93 9.51 -15.75 2.21
CA ALA A 93 8.47 -16.52 2.88
C ALA A 93 7.14 -16.11 2.23
N SER A 94 6.48 -17.02 1.52
CA SER A 94 5.37 -16.63 0.65
C SER A 94 4.18 -17.59 0.63
N THR A 95 3.02 -17.04 0.29
CA THR A 95 1.84 -17.79 -0.12
C THR A 95 1.01 -16.97 -1.11
N LEU A 96 0.31 -17.67 -2.01
CA LEU A 96 -0.72 -17.09 -2.88
C LEU A 96 -2.13 -17.43 -2.39
N GLU A 97 -2.22 -17.99 -1.17
CA GLU A 97 -3.43 -18.56 -0.59
C GLU A 97 -3.77 -17.89 0.75
N ALA A 98 -3.35 -16.64 0.93
CA ALA A 98 -3.82 -15.81 2.05
C ALA A 98 -5.27 -15.37 1.83
N ARG A 99 -5.85 -14.73 2.86
CA ARG A 99 -7.24 -14.26 2.85
C ARG A 99 -7.37 -12.79 3.20
N THR A 100 -8.41 -12.16 2.69
CA THR A 100 -8.85 -10.84 3.14
C THR A 100 -9.47 -10.90 4.53
N ALA A 101 -9.97 -9.76 5.01
CA ALA A 101 -11.03 -9.75 6.02
C ALA A 101 -12.24 -10.58 5.51
N VAL A 102 -13.01 -11.14 6.45
CA VAL A 102 -14.12 -12.04 6.07
C VAL A 102 -15.32 -11.23 5.58
N GLU A 103 -15.56 -10.07 6.18
CA GLU A 103 -16.79 -9.32 6.02
C GLU A 103 -16.89 -8.61 4.67
N MET A 104 -15.78 -8.11 4.15
CA MET A 104 -15.76 -7.37 2.89
C MET A 104 -14.46 -7.64 2.14
N THR A 105 -14.51 -7.50 0.81
CA THR A 105 -13.37 -7.53 -0.11
C THR A 105 -13.24 -6.16 -0.80
N VAL A 106 -13.35 -5.10 -0.02
CA VAL A 106 -13.35 -3.70 -0.47
C VAL A 106 -12.12 -2.97 0.08
N THR A 107 -11.60 -2.00 -0.69
CA THR A 107 -10.33 -1.32 -0.47
C THR A 107 -10.14 -0.77 0.94
N LEU A 108 -10.84 0.31 1.30
CA LEU A 108 -10.60 1.01 2.57
C LEU A 108 -10.86 0.11 3.81
N PRO A 109 -11.93 -0.70 3.87
CA PRO A 109 -12.12 -1.65 4.97
C PRO A 109 -10.96 -2.63 5.14
N ASN A 110 -10.48 -3.26 4.06
CA ASN A 110 -9.38 -4.23 4.15
C ASN A 110 -8.04 -3.55 4.47
N HIS A 111 -7.76 -2.39 3.90
CA HIS A 111 -6.56 -1.62 4.23
C HIS A 111 -6.57 -1.20 5.72
N THR A 112 -7.74 -0.84 6.26
CA THR A 112 -7.86 -0.61 7.70
C THR A 112 -7.58 -1.88 8.50
N SER A 113 -8.07 -3.04 8.06
CA SER A 113 -7.73 -4.33 8.68
C SER A 113 -6.21 -4.62 8.65
N MET A 114 -5.52 -4.34 7.53
CA MET A 114 -4.07 -4.51 7.41
C MET A 114 -3.27 -3.66 8.38
N LEU A 115 -3.72 -2.42 8.64
CA LEU A 115 -2.98 -1.47 9.48
C LEU A 115 -3.31 -1.60 10.96
N THR A 116 -4.49 -2.12 11.29
CA THR A 116 -4.96 -2.25 12.68
C THR A 116 -4.84 -3.68 13.22
N GLY A 117 -4.67 -4.67 12.34
CA GLY A 117 -4.77 -6.08 12.70
C GLY A 117 -6.15 -6.47 13.24
N ARG A 118 -7.20 -5.69 12.93
CA ARG A 118 -8.58 -5.96 13.34
C ARG A 118 -9.38 -6.48 12.16
N ARG A 119 -10.44 -7.24 12.47
CA ARG A 119 -11.56 -7.48 11.54
C ARG A 119 -12.38 -6.20 11.29
N ILE A 120 -13.33 -6.24 10.37
CA ILE A 120 -14.15 -5.07 10.04
C ILE A 120 -15.23 -4.81 11.09
N ASP A 121 -15.99 -5.84 11.46
CA ASP A 121 -17.17 -5.74 12.34
C ASP A 121 -16.83 -5.17 13.73
N ALA A 122 -17.23 -3.91 13.98
CA ALA A 122 -16.98 -3.20 15.23
C ALA A 122 -17.57 -3.91 16.46
N GLY A 123 -18.78 -4.47 16.33
CA GLY A 123 -19.47 -5.19 17.41
C GLY A 123 -18.75 -6.47 17.82
N ARG A 124 -17.86 -6.98 16.97
CA ARG A 124 -17.01 -8.15 17.25
C ARG A 124 -15.54 -7.80 17.42
N GLY A 125 -15.25 -6.57 17.89
CA GLY A 125 -13.89 -6.10 18.16
C GLY A 125 -13.13 -5.60 16.94
N GLY A 126 -13.85 -5.29 15.85
CA GLY A 126 -13.29 -4.75 14.63
C GLY A 126 -12.95 -3.26 14.69
N HIS A 127 -12.62 -2.72 13.52
CA HIS A 127 -12.31 -1.29 13.34
C HIS A 127 -13.50 -0.44 12.86
N GLY A 128 -14.60 -1.06 12.44
CA GLY A 128 -15.84 -0.35 12.08
C GLY A 128 -15.81 0.45 10.78
N VAL A 129 -14.80 0.26 9.93
CA VAL A 129 -14.74 0.92 8.62
C VAL A 129 -15.43 0.04 7.60
N THR A 130 -16.64 0.44 7.20
CA THR A 130 -17.49 -0.26 6.22
C THR A 130 -17.73 0.54 4.96
N TRP A 131 -17.13 1.73 4.85
CA TRP A 131 -17.26 2.65 3.72
C TRP A 131 -16.01 2.63 2.82
N ASN A 132 -16.15 3.18 1.62
CA ASN A 132 -15.09 3.25 0.61
C ASN A 132 -15.22 4.48 -0.31
N ASP A 133 -15.94 5.52 0.11
CA ASP A 133 -15.96 6.83 -0.56
C ASP A 133 -14.60 7.56 -0.44
N ASP A 134 -14.44 8.64 -1.21
CA ASP A 134 -13.25 9.49 -1.24
C ASP A 134 -13.38 10.75 -0.37
N GLU A 135 -14.26 10.73 0.64
CA GLU A 135 -14.38 11.82 1.60
C GLU A 135 -13.09 11.97 2.41
N SER A 136 -12.42 13.10 2.21
CA SER A 136 -11.05 13.31 2.67
C SER A 136 -10.91 13.61 4.16
N ASP A 137 -12.01 13.90 4.88
CA ASP A 137 -12.07 14.26 6.29
C ASP A 137 -12.47 13.09 7.21
N ARG A 138 -12.81 11.93 6.64
CA ARG A 138 -13.17 10.72 7.37
C ARG A 138 -12.12 10.33 8.41
N VAL A 139 -12.59 9.77 9.52
CA VAL A 139 -11.76 9.15 10.56
C VAL A 139 -12.31 7.77 10.89
N ILE A 140 -11.43 6.85 11.30
CA ILE A 140 -11.84 5.54 11.81
C ILE A 140 -12.61 5.76 13.12
N PRO A 141 -13.82 5.16 13.29
CA PRO A 141 -14.59 5.30 14.52
C PRO A 141 -13.84 4.72 15.72
N ARG A 142 -14.32 5.07 16.91
CA ARG A 142 -13.90 4.40 18.13
C ARG A 142 -14.36 2.93 18.12
N ASP A 143 -13.61 2.08 18.82
CA ASP A 143 -14.00 0.69 18.99
C ASP A 143 -15.26 0.55 19.86
N ALA A 144 -15.82 -0.66 19.94
CA ALA A 144 -17.03 -0.94 20.72
C ALA A 144 -16.93 -0.59 22.22
N ARG A 145 -15.74 -0.28 22.74
CA ARG A 145 -15.51 0.19 24.11
C ARG A 145 -15.26 1.70 24.18
N GLY A 146 -15.54 2.44 23.12
CA GLY A 146 -15.32 3.89 23.04
C GLY A 146 -13.84 4.30 22.92
N ARG A 147 -12.91 3.37 22.66
CA ARG A 147 -11.47 3.68 22.60
C ARG A 147 -11.05 3.98 21.16
N ARG A 148 -10.04 4.84 20.98
CA ARG A 148 -9.44 5.06 19.64
C ARG A 148 -8.83 3.76 19.12
N VAL A 149 -9.20 3.36 17.91
CA VAL A 149 -8.59 2.22 17.21
C VAL A 149 -7.10 2.50 16.97
N GLN A 150 -6.26 1.56 17.38
CA GLN A 150 -4.80 1.64 17.23
C GLN A 150 -4.35 0.98 15.93
N SER A 151 -3.16 1.35 15.45
CA SER A 151 -2.53 0.77 14.26
C SER A 151 -1.06 0.49 14.49
N ILE A 152 -0.43 -0.18 13.52
CA ILE A 152 1.02 -0.32 13.49
C ILE A 152 1.73 1.04 13.50
N PHE A 153 1.13 2.08 12.92
CA PHE A 153 1.67 3.44 13.00
C PHE A 153 1.71 3.95 14.44
N THR A 154 0.58 3.87 15.16
CA THR A 154 0.53 4.33 16.56
C THR A 154 1.39 3.47 17.47
N GLN A 155 1.49 2.17 17.20
CA GLN A 155 2.34 1.25 17.95
C GLN A 155 3.83 1.55 17.76
N ALA A 156 4.29 1.79 16.53
CA ALA A 156 5.66 2.19 16.24
C ALA A 156 5.99 3.56 16.86
N HIS A 157 5.09 4.54 16.71
CA HIS A 157 5.29 5.89 17.25
C HIS A 157 5.41 5.89 18.78
N ARG A 158 4.61 5.08 19.49
CA ARG A 158 4.71 4.93 20.96
C ARG A 158 6.06 4.39 21.42
N ALA A 159 6.76 3.63 20.57
CA ALA A 159 8.10 3.15 20.81
C ALA A 159 9.20 4.14 20.35
N GLY A 160 8.85 5.40 20.05
CA GLY A 160 9.78 6.41 19.57
C GLY A 160 10.25 6.21 18.13
N LEU A 161 9.55 5.34 17.36
CA LEU A 161 9.90 5.06 15.97
C LEU A 161 9.12 5.95 15.01
N ARG A 162 9.76 6.32 13.90
CA ARG A 162 9.15 7.15 12.86
C ARG A 162 8.55 6.30 11.75
N THR A 163 7.48 6.79 11.14
CA THR A 163 6.73 6.05 10.12
C THR A 163 6.40 6.90 8.89
N ALA A 164 5.94 6.25 7.83
CA ALA A 164 5.50 6.94 6.62
C ALA A 164 4.35 6.22 5.90
N LEU A 165 3.47 7.00 5.28
CA LEU A 165 2.37 6.55 4.43
C LEU A 165 2.53 7.15 3.03
N PHE A 166 2.53 6.28 2.02
CA PHE A 166 2.50 6.61 0.60
C PHE A 166 1.31 5.89 -0.03
N ALA A 167 0.30 6.60 -0.53
CA ALA A 167 -0.91 5.97 -1.04
C ALA A 167 -1.46 6.56 -2.33
N GLY A 168 -1.91 5.68 -3.23
CA GLY A 168 -2.49 6.06 -4.53
C GLY A 168 -3.94 6.53 -4.54
N LYS A 169 -4.67 6.59 -3.42
CA LYS A 169 -6.12 6.88 -3.40
C LYS A 169 -6.48 7.90 -2.34
N GLN A 170 -7.34 8.85 -2.68
CA GLN A 170 -7.71 9.99 -1.82
C GLN A 170 -8.31 9.55 -0.47
N LYS A 171 -9.17 8.53 -0.46
CA LYS A 171 -9.72 7.92 0.77
C LYS A 171 -8.70 7.52 1.84
N PHE A 172 -7.42 7.36 1.48
CA PHE A 172 -6.35 7.05 2.43
C PHE A 172 -5.97 8.23 3.33
N HIS A 173 -6.48 9.44 3.06
CA HIS A 173 -6.46 10.55 4.04
C HIS A 173 -7.16 10.18 5.37
N THR A 174 -8.05 9.17 5.36
CA THR A 174 -8.62 8.59 6.58
C THR A 174 -7.55 8.23 7.63
N PHE A 175 -6.39 7.72 7.20
CA PHE A 175 -5.33 7.27 8.12
C PHE A 175 -4.59 8.42 8.83
N PRO A 176 -4.03 9.43 8.13
CA PRO A 176 -3.44 10.59 8.80
C PRO A 176 -4.47 11.42 9.57
N ASN A 177 -5.74 11.46 9.17
CA ASN A 177 -6.78 12.11 9.99
C ASN A 177 -7.01 11.36 11.31
N THR A 178 -6.95 10.03 11.28
CA THR A 178 -7.15 9.19 12.47
C THR A 178 -5.91 9.21 13.39
N TRP A 179 -4.70 9.16 12.81
CA TRP A 179 -3.43 9.04 13.54
C TRP A 179 -2.41 10.13 13.17
N PRO A 180 -2.76 11.43 13.29
CA PRO A 180 -1.94 12.52 12.73
C PRO A 180 -0.56 12.63 13.36
N ARG A 181 -0.43 12.27 14.64
CA ARG A 181 0.87 12.28 15.35
C ARG A 181 1.74 11.06 15.04
N ALA A 182 1.15 9.97 14.55
CA ALA A 182 1.86 8.71 14.40
C ALA A 182 2.44 8.49 13.00
N ILE A 183 2.06 9.33 12.02
CA ILE A 183 2.50 9.24 10.63
C ILE A 183 3.35 10.47 10.29
N ASP A 184 4.67 10.36 10.42
CA ASP A 184 5.59 11.48 10.23
C ASP A 184 5.66 11.99 8.78
N ARG A 185 5.36 11.13 7.81
CA ARG A 185 5.38 11.48 6.40
C ARG A 185 4.15 10.92 5.72
N VAL A 186 3.39 11.80 5.08
CA VAL A 186 2.24 11.45 4.26
C VAL A 186 2.52 11.90 2.83
N LEU A 187 2.19 11.04 1.87
CA LEU A 187 1.99 11.43 0.48
C LEU A 187 0.81 10.61 -0.06
N VAL A 188 -0.30 11.28 -0.32
CA VAL A 188 -1.42 10.72 -1.08
C VAL A 188 -1.35 11.33 -2.46
N ASP A 189 -1.13 10.50 -3.47
CA ASP A 189 -0.82 10.93 -4.83
C ASP A 189 -1.25 9.85 -5.81
N ASP A 190 -2.13 10.23 -6.73
CA ASP A 190 -2.80 9.33 -7.64
C ASP A 190 -1.92 9.00 -8.87
N ASP A 191 -0.86 9.80 -9.12
CA ASP A 191 0.28 9.44 -9.96
C ASP A 191 1.15 8.39 -9.24
N GLN A 192 0.88 7.12 -9.55
CA GLN A 192 1.62 6.00 -8.99
C GLN A 192 3.13 6.04 -9.31
N ALA A 193 3.54 6.59 -10.45
CA ALA A 193 4.95 6.68 -10.81
C ALA A 193 5.67 7.73 -9.94
N ARG A 194 5.04 8.89 -9.69
CA ARG A 194 5.51 9.89 -8.73
C ARG A 194 5.55 9.34 -7.31
N LEU A 195 4.54 8.60 -6.90
CA LEU A 195 4.47 7.92 -5.60
C LEU A 195 5.63 6.93 -5.41
N VAL A 196 5.90 6.07 -6.40
CA VAL A 196 7.02 5.10 -6.37
C VAL A 196 8.38 5.80 -6.38
N ARG A 197 8.54 6.91 -7.10
CA ARG A 197 9.77 7.73 -7.00
C ARG A 197 9.93 8.33 -5.61
N ALA A 198 8.85 8.82 -5.00
CA ALA A 198 8.88 9.44 -3.68
C ALA A 198 9.27 8.44 -2.58
N VAL A 199 8.65 7.26 -2.53
CA VAL A 199 8.99 6.24 -1.52
C VAL A 199 10.44 5.75 -1.67
N ARG A 200 10.95 5.61 -2.91
CA ARG A 200 12.36 5.23 -3.14
C ARG A 200 13.33 6.28 -2.60
N ARG A 201 13.02 7.58 -2.73
CA ARG A 201 13.82 8.67 -2.14
C ARG A 201 13.74 8.67 -0.61
N ASP A 202 12.55 8.47 -0.05
CA ASP A 202 12.35 8.41 1.40
C ASP A 202 13.11 7.23 2.04
N LEU A 203 13.08 6.05 1.40
CA LEU A 203 13.87 4.90 1.83
C LEU A 203 15.37 5.21 1.93
N VAL A 204 15.93 5.92 0.95
CA VAL A 204 17.36 6.29 0.93
C VAL A 204 17.69 7.34 1.99
N ARG A 205 16.82 8.34 2.17
CA ARG A 205 16.95 9.32 3.27
C ARG A 205 16.94 8.63 4.64
N GLY A 206 16.18 7.54 4.76
CA GLY A 206 16.14 6.72 5.96
C GLY A 206 15.30 7.33 7.08
N GLY A 207 15.56 6.90 8.31
CA GLY A 207 14.84 7.37 9.50
C GLY A 207 13.46 6.73 9.73
N ARG A 208 12.87 6.03 8.77
CA ARG A 208 11.58 5.31 8.95
C ARG A 208 11.79 3.88 9.42
N ALA A 209 11.12 3.50 10.50
CA ALA A 209 11.03 2.11 10.93
C ALA A 209 9.90 1.37 10.19
N PHE A 210 8.77 2.03 9.94
CA PHE A 210 7.64 1.47 9.21
C PHE A 210 7.22 2.39 8.06
N THR A 211 7.16 1.86 6.84
CA THR A 211 6.63 2.57 5.68
C THR A 211 5.54 1.74 5.04
N PHE A 212 4.36 2.33 4.85
CA PHE A 212 3.28 1.72 4.07
C PHE A 212 3.22 2.34 2.67
N LEU A 213 3.27 1.50 1.64
CA LEU A 213 3.14 1.88 0.24
C LEU A 213 1.91 1.19 -0.36
N HIS A 214 0.97 1.98 -0.84
CA HIS A 214 -0.22 1.50 -1.53
C HIS A 214 -0.15 1.83 -3.03
N LEU A 215 -0.23 0.78 -3.87
CA LEU A 215 -0.18 0.85 -5.33
C LEU A 215 -1.57 0.55 -5.91
N ARG A 216 -2.22 1.55 -6.49
CA ARG A 216 -3.61 1.53 -6.98
C ARG A 216 -3.83 0.83 -8.33
N GLY A 217 -2.76 0.61 -9.09
CA GLY A 217 -2.81 0.39 -10.54
C GLY A 217 -3.74 -0.74 -11.00
N PRO A 218 -3.56 -1.98 -10.49
CA PRO A 218 -4.40 -3.11 -10.91
C PRO A 218 -5.87 -2.90 -10.60
N ASP A 219 -6.20 -2.40 -9.41
CA ASP A 219 -7.58 -2.09 -9.06
C ASP A 219 -8.22 -1.02 -9.97
N SER A 220 -7.50 0.07 -10.26
CA SER A 220 -8.02 1.12 -11.16
C SER A 220 -8.32 0.57 -12.55
N ALA A 221 -7.40 -0.22 -13.12
CA ALA A 221 -7.62 -0.88 -14.41
C ALA A 221 -8.71 -1.96 -14.34
N GLY A 222 -8.87 -2.63 -13.20
CA GLY A 222 -9.90 -3.65 -12.99
C GLY A 222 -11.31 -3.06 -12.94
N HIS A 223 -11.45 -1.85 -12.39
CA HIS A 223 -12.71 -1.11 -12.41
C HIS A 223 -13.06 -0.52 -13.77
N GLU A 224 -12.06 -0.02 -14.49
CA GLU A 224 -12.26 0.63 -15.79
C GLU A 224 -12.52 -0.38 -16.91
N GLU A 225 -11.78 -1.50 -16.91
CA GLU A 225 -11.72 -2.44 -18.04
C GLU A 225 -11.98 -3.89 -17.65
N GLY A 226 -12.41 -4.15 -16.40
CA GLY A 226 -12.71 -5.48 -15.88
C GLY A 226 -11.50 -6.24 -15.32
N PHE A 227 -11.71 -6.94 -14.20
CA PHE A 227 -10.63 -7.66 -13.52
C PHE A 227 -10.19 -8.89 -14.31
N GLY A 228 -8.91 -8.88 -14.72
CA GLY A 228 -8.30 -9.94 -15.52
C GLY A 228 -8.23 -9.66 -17.01
N SER A 229 -8.77 -8.53 -17.47
CA SER A 229 -8.67 -8.01 -18.85
C SER A 229 -7.22 -7.73 -19.27
N PRO A 230 -6.94 -7.52 -20.57
CA PRO A 230 -5.61 -7.12 -21.03
C PRO A 230 -5.07 -5.87 -20.32
N ALA A 231 -5.91 -4.86 -20.08
CA ALA A 231 -5.54 -3.63 -19.37
C ALA A 231 -5.17 -3.91 -17.90
N TYR A 232 -5.99 -4.69 -17.20
CA TYR A 232 -5.69 -5.14 -15.83
C TYR A 232 -4.36 -5.91 -15.78
N VAL A 233 -4.13 -6.83 -16.72
CA VAL A 233 -2.88 -7.61 -16.79
C VAL A 233 -1.67 -6.70 -17.06
N ALA A 234 -1.82 -5.69 -17.92
CA ALA A 234 -0.78 -4.71 -18.18
C ALA A 234 -0.47 -3.89 -16.91
N ALA A 235 -1.48 -3.50 -16.14
CA ALA A 235 -1.30 -2.82 -14.85
C ALA A 235 -0.55 -3.69 -13.83
N VAL A 236 -0.84 -5.00 -13.76
CA VAL A 236 -0.08 -5.94 -12.91
C VAL A 236 1.39 -6.03 -13.36
N ARG A 237 1.66 -6.05 -14.67
CA ARG A 237 3.04 -6.02 -15.20
C ARG A 237 3.75 -4.72 -14.86
N GLU A 238 3.05 -3.59 -14.90
CA GLU A 238 3.62 -2.30 -14.50
C GLU A 238 3.98 -2.28 -13.00
N VAL A 239 3.10 -2.79 -12.14
CA VAL A 239 3.43 -2.96 -10.71
C VAL A 239 4.66 -3.86 -10.53
N ASP A 240 4.78 -4.97 -11.26
CA ASP A 240 5.98 -5.83 -11.21
C ASP A 240 7.26 -5.03 -11.54
N ARG A 241 7.22 -4.19 -12.59
CA ARG A 241 8.34 -3.30 -12.96
C ARG A 241 8.65 -2.27 -11.89
N GLN A 242 7.65 -1.69 -11.25
CA GLN A 242 7.82 -0.71 -10.17
C GLN A 242 8.41 -1.36 -8.91
N LEU A 243 7.93 -2.55 -8.54
CA LEU A 243 8.50 -3.37 -7.47
C LEU A 243 9.98 -3.68 -7.74
N ARG A 244 10.36 -3.98 -8.99
CA ARG A 244 11.77 -4.16 -9.36
C ARG A 244 12.60 -2.93 -8.99
N GLY A 245 12.09 -1.74 -9.28
CA GLY A 245 12.73 -0.47 -8.94
C GLY A 245 12.91 -0.27 -7.43
N VAL A 246 11.85 -0.55 -6.65
CA VAL A 246 11.88 -0.49 -5.18
C VAL A 246 12.90 -1.48 -4.60
N LEU A 247 12.83 -2.75 -5.02
CA LEU A 247 13.75 -3.77 -4.52
C LEU A 247 15.20 -3.53 -4.95
N ARG A 248 15.43 -2.91 -6.12
CA ARG A 248 16.77 -2.47 -6.55
C ARG A 248 17.29 -1.37 -5.63
N THR A 249 16.46 -0.39 -5.27
CA THR A 249 16.83 0.63 -4.28
C THR A 249 17.24 -0.02 -2.95
N VAL A 250 16.45 -0.97 -2.42
CA VAL A 250 16.81 -1.68 -1.18
C VAL A 250 18.16 -2.41 -1.30
N ARG A 251 18.40 -3.13 -2.40
CA ARG A 251 19.65 -3.90 -2.58
C ARG A 251 20.88 -3.05 -2.82
N ALA A 252 20.73 -1.90 -3.48
CA ALA A 252 21.84 -1.03 -3.85
C ALA A 252 22.46 -0.28 -2.65
N HIS A 253 21.73 -0.15 -1.54
CA HIS A 253 22.21 0.56 -0.36
C HIS A 253 22.49 -0.44 0.76
N PRO A 254 23.76 -0.57 1.25
CA PRO A 254 24.13 -1.57 2.25
C PRO A 254 23.27 -1.55 3.52
N ARG A 255 22.95 -0.35 4.03
CA ARG A 255 22.07 -0.18 5.20
C ARG A 255 20.66 -0.71 4.93
N LEU A 256 20.06 -0.37 3.79
CA LEU A 256 18.72 -0.86 3.43
C LEU A 256 18.71 -2.36 3.18
N ARG A 257 19.74 -2.90 2.51
CA ARG A 257 19.88 -4.33 2.26
C ARG A 257 19.99 -5.14 3.55
N ARG A 258 20.60 -4.58 4.59
CA ARG A 258 20.72 -5.19 5.92
C ARG A 258 19.41 -5.11 6.69
N ASP A 259 18.75 -3.95 6.68
CA ASP A 259 17.71 -3.64 7.65
C ASP A 259 16.28 -3.82 7.11
N VAL A 260 16.03 -3.61 5.81
CA VAL A 260 14.67 -3.58 5.25
C VAL A 260 14.12 -4.99 5.01
N VAL A 261 12.97 -5.25 5.63
CA VAL A 261 12.08 -6.38 5.34
C VAL A 261 10.85 -5.85 4.60
N VAL A 262 10.60 -6.41 3.42
CA VAL A 262 9.41 -6.13 2.62
C VAL A 262 8.30 -7.09 3.02
N VAL A 263 7.12 -6.56 3.34
CA VAL A 263 5.89 -7.32 3.57
C VAL A 263 4.88 -6.88 2.52
N LEU A 264 4.56 -7.75 1.56
CA LEU A 264 3.66 -7.45 0.44
C LEU A 264 2.39 -8.28 0.52
N THR A 265 1.24 -7.65 0.35
CA THR A 265 -0.07 -8.29 0.27
C THR A 265 -1.00 -7.54 -0.70
N ALA A 266 -2.25 -7.97 -0.78
CA ALA A 266 -3.35 -7.22 -1.36
C ALA A 266 -4.54 -7.15 -0.38
N ASP A 267 -5.43 -6.21 -0.63
CA ASP A 267 -6.71 -5.97 0.05
C ASP A 267 -7.85 -6.82 -0.49
N HIS A 268 -7.83 -7.10 -1.80
CA HIS A 268 -8.70 -8.03 -2.48
C HIS A 268 -8.09 -8.48 -3.81
N GLY A 269 -8.72 -9.48 -4.44
CA GLY A 269 -8.56 -9.77 -5.86
C GLY A 269 -9.77 -9.22 -6.65
N GLY A 270 -10.17 -9.90 -7.71
CA GLY A 270 -11.38 -9.55 -8.46
C GLY A 270 -11.51 -10.43 -9.69
N ARG A 271 -12.69 -10.42 -10.32
CA ARG A 271 -12.91 -11.14 -11.57
C ARG A 271 -14.01 -10.50 -12.43
N GLY A 272 -13.66 -10.26 -13.69
CA GLY A 272 -14.58 -9.72 -14.70
C GLY A 272 -15.18 -8.40 -14.25
N ASP A 273 -16.37 -8.12 -14.77
CA ASP A 273 -17.09 -6.87 -14.53
C ASP A 273 -17.84 -6.88 -13.19
N ASP A 274 -18.16 -8.07 -12.67
CA ASP A 274 -18.66 -8.27 -11.31
C ASP A 274 -17.67 -7.80 -10.21
N GLY A 275 -16.43 -7.50 -10.60
CA GLY A 275 -15.42 -6.88 -9.76
C GLY A 275 -15.07 -7.71 -8.53
N HIS A 276 -15.15 -7.06 -7.37
CA HIS A 276 -14.63 -7.59 -6.11
C HIS A 276 -15.59 -7.43 -4.93
N TYR A 277 -16.87 -7.09 -5.16
CA TYR A 277 -17.82 -6.79 -4.07
C TYR A 277 -18.49 -8.01 -3.43
N VAL A 278 -18.47 -9.16 -4.10
CA VAL A 278 -19.00 -10.42 -3.53
C VAL A 278 -17.95 -11.02 -2.58
N ALA A 279 -18.09 -10.75 -1.29
CA ALA A 279 -17.11 -11.11 -0.26
C ALA A 279 -16.84 -12.62 -0.16
N THR A 280 -17.81 -13.47 -0.53
CA THR A 280 -17.73 -14.94 -0.50
C THR A 280 -17.13 -15.57 -1.77
N ARG A 281 -16.75 -14.75 -2.76
CA ARG A 281 -16.18 -15.23 -4.02
C ARG A 281 -14.67 -15.41 -3.90
N ALA A 282 -14.17 -16.60 -4.21
CA ALA A 282 -12.74 -16.92 -4.03
C ALA A 282 -11.79 -16.03 -4.85
N ALA A 283 -12.24 -15.50 -5.99
CA ALA A 283 -11.47 -14.53 -6.77
C ALA A 283 -11.24 -13.20 -6.03
N ASN A 284 -12.12 -12.84 -5.08
CA ASN A 284 -12.14 -11.57 -4.39
C ASN A 284 -11.38 -11.65 -3.07
N PHE A 285 -11.57 -12.74 -2.31
CA PHE A 285 -10.95 -12.89 -0.98
C PHE A 285 -9.56 -13.54 -0.99
N ARG A 286 -9.13 -14.16 -2.10
CA ARG A 286 -7.81 -14.82 -2.18
C ARG A 286 -6.78 -13.80 -2.63
N VAL A 287 -5.78 -13.58 -1.78
CA VAL A 287 -4.73 -12.56 -2.00
C VAL A 287 -3.34 -13.16 -1.79
N PRO A 288 -2.28 -12.57 -2.36
CA PRO A 288 -0.92 -12.98 -2.03
C PRO A 288 -0.52 -12.46 -0.65
N PHE A 289 0.40 -13.15 0.02
CA PHE A 289 1.11 -12.61 1.18
C PHE A 289 2.57 -13.06 1.09
N LEU A 290 3.49 -12.10 1.05
CA LEU A 290 4.88 -12.27 0.65
C LEU A 290 5.77 -11.50 1.61
N VAL A 291 6.82 -12.14 2.12
CA VAL A 291 7.82 -11.49 2.96
C VAL A 291 9.19 -11.71 2.34
N TRP A 292 10.00 -10.66 2.25
CA TRP A 292 11.33 -10.72 1.64
C TRP A 292 12.31 -9.79 2.33
N GLY A 293 13.52 -10.29 2.57
CA GLY A 293 14.60 -9.54 3.23
C GLY A 293 15.83 -10.42 3.39
N ARG A 294 16.93 -9.87 3.92
CA ARG A 294 18.17 -10.61 4.15
C ARG A 294 17.95 -11.83 5.04
N ASP A 295 17.28 -11.59 6.16
CA ASP A 295 17.10 -12.54 7.28
C ASP A 295 15.80 -13.34 7.16
N VAL A 296 15.04 -13.13 6.09
CA VAL A 296 13.76 -13.82 5.84
C VAL A 296 14.01 -15.23 5.33
N ALA A 297 13.35 -16.21 5.95
CA ALA A 297 13.29 -17.60 5.53
C ALA A 297 12.70 -17.72 4.11
N ARG A 298 13.09 -18.76 3.39
CA ARG A 298 12.61 -19.02 2.03
C ARG A 298 11.69 -20.21 2.04
N GLY A 299 10.48 -20.07 1.52
CA GLY A 299 9.55 -21.18 1.40
C GLY A 299 8.09 -20.80 1.60
N ASN A 300 7.24 -21.82 1.62
CA ASN A 300 5.81 -21.65 1.80
C ASN A 300 5.49 -21.19 3.24
N LEU A 301 4.75 -20.08 3.39
CA LEU A 301 4.41 -19.50 4.69
C LEU A 301 3.69 -20.48 5.63
N TYR A 302 2.84 -21.37 5.12
CA TYR A 302 2.14 -22.35 5.95
C TYR A 302 3.06 -23.46 6.45
N ARG A 303 4.14 -23.78 5.70
CA ARG A 303 5.18 -24.70 6.17
C ARG A 303 6.04 -24.06 7.24
N LEU A 304 6.40 -22.79 7.05
CA LEU A 304 7.21 -22.03 8.00
C LEU A 304 6.44 -21.72 9.30
N SER A 305 5.11 -21.53 9.20
CA SER A 305 4.24 -21.14 10.31
C SER A 305 3.26 -22.26 10.69
N PRO A 306 3.70 -23.32 11.41
CA PRO A 306 2.87 -24.49 11.70
C PRO A 306 1.65 -24.21 12.59
N ARG A 307 1.53 -23.01 13.18
CA ARG A 307 0.32 -22.59 13.90
C ARG A 307 -0.78 -22.04 12.98
N ARG A 308 -0.47 -21.77 11.71
CA ARG A 308 -1.42 -21.36 10.67
C ARG A 308 -1.92 -22.57 9.89
N GLN A 309 -3.09 -22.44 9.25
CA GLN A 309 -3.68 -23.51 8.44
C GLN A 309 -3.93 -23.03 7.00
N HIS A 310 -3.49 -23.82 6.03
CA HIS A 310 -3.78 -23.57 4.63
C HIS A 310 -5.29 -23.72 4.37
N PRO A 311 -5.99 -22.69 3.89
CA PRO A 311 -7.45 -22.68 3.79
C PRO A 311 -8.02 -23.41 2.56
N GLY A 312 -7.16 -23.85 1.63
CA GLY A 312 -7.61 -24.45 0.37
C GLY A 312 -8.42 -23.46 -0.46
N ARG A 313 -9.65 -23.83 -0.83
CA ARG A 313 -10.59 -22.96 -1.54
C ARG A 313 -11.51 -22.16 -0.60
N ALA A 314 -11.58 -22.50 0.68
CA ALA A 314 -12.50 -21.89 1.62
C ALA A 314 -12.05 -20.48 2.05
N GLN A 315 -12.98 -19.71 2.61
CA GLN A 315 -12.72 -18.51 3.41
C GLN A 315 -13.16 -18.80 4.84
N PRO A 316 -12.29 -19.36 5.68
CA PRO A 316 -12.68 -19.72 7.05
C PRO A 316 -13.05 -18.47 7.85
N GLY A 317 -14.02 -18.58 8.75
CA GLY A 317 -14.36 -17.52 9.71
C GLY A 317 -13.30 -17.35 10.81
N TYR A 318 -13.46 -16.31 11.62
CA TYR A 318 -12.53 -15.96 12.70
C TYR A 318 -12.55 -16.92 13.90
N ALA A 319 -13.61 -17.71 14.08
CA ALA A 319 -13.76 -18.65 15.19
C ALA A 319 -12.95 -19.96 15.03
N ARG A 320 -12.29 -20.17 13.87
CA ARG A 320 -11.52 -21.40 13.64
C ARG A 320 -10.26 -21.41 14.51
N PRO A 321 -9.90 -22.56 15.11
CA PRO A 321 -8.78 -22.65 16.06
C PRO A 321 -7.42 -22.32 15.42
N ARG A 322 -7.26 -22.67 14.14
CA ARG A 322 -6.11 -22.29 13.32
C ARG A 322 -6.60 -21.40 12.18
N GLN A 323 -6.16 -20.14 12.23
CA GLN A 323 -6.48 -19.17 11.19
C GLN A 323 -5.58 -19.36 9.96
N PRO A 324 -6.07 -19.05 8.75
CA PRO A 324 -5.18 -18.85 7.61
C PRO A 324 -4.34 -17.58 7.79
N VAL A 325 -3.29 -17.42 6.99
CA VAL A 325 -2.67 -16.10 6.79
C VAL A 325 -3.72 -15.16 6.21
N ARG A 326 -3.87 -13.97 6.80
CA ARG A 326 -4.75 -12.91 6.33
C ARG A 326 -3.95 -11.66 5.99
N ASN A 327 -4.47 -10.81 5.12
CA ASN A 327 -3.90 -9.47 4.88
C ASN A 327 -3.81 -8.66 6.19
N GLY A 328 -4.76 -8.84 7.12
CA GLY A 328 -4.74 -8.28 8.47
C GLY A 328 -3.57 -8.73 9.35
N ASP A 329 -2.90 -9.85 9.05
CA ASP A 329 -1.67 -10.23 9.78
C ASP A 329 -0.53 -9.21 9.54
N LEU A 330 -0.62 -8.35 8.51
CA LEU A 330 0.40 -7.35 8.19
C LEU A 330 0.76 -6.47 9.40
N ALA A 331 -0.23 -5.95 10.14
CA ALA A 331 0.01 -5.09 11.28
C ALA A 331 0.88 -5.76 12.35
N ASN A 332 0.51 -6.97 12.74
CA ASN A 332 1.17 -7.66 13.85
C ASN A 332 2.46 -8.35 13.43
N LEU A 333 2.58 -8.77 12.17
CA LEU A 333 3.87 -9.18 11.61
C LEU A 333 4.84 -7.99 11.53
N ALA A 334 4.36 -6.81 11.12
CA ALA A 334 5.18 -5.61 11.11
C ALA A 334 5.62 -5.23 12.53
N ALA A 335 4.73 -5.30 13.52
CA ALA A 335 5.09 -5.09 14.92
C ALA A 335 6.17 -6.07 15.39
N ASP A 336 6.03 -7.37 15.07
CA ASP A 336 6.98 -8.42 15.45
C ASP A 336 8.37 -8.17 14.85
N LEU A 337 8.42 -7.84 13.56
CA LEU A 337 9.66 -7.50 12.85
C LEU A 337 10.35 -6.25 13.44
N LEU A 338 9.58 -5.32 14.02
CA LEU A 338 10.10 -4.15 14.71
C LEU A 338 10.51 -4.43 16.17
N GLY A 339 10.29 -5.64 16.68
CA GLY A 339 10.51 -5.99 18.09
C GLY A 339 9.46 -5.40 19.02
N LEU A 340 8.25 -5.14 18.52
CA LEU A 340 7.14 -4.54 19.26
C LEU A 340 6.06 -5.58 19.57
N PRO A 341 5.32 -5.43 20.69
CA PRO A 341 4.15 -6.26 20.93
C PRO A 341 3.06 -5.95 19.90
N ALA A 342 2.12 -6.89 19.75
CA ALA A 342 0.97 -6.76 18.87
C ALA A 342 0.20 -5.43 19.08
N VAL A 343 -0.36 -4.89 18.00
CA VAL A 343 -1.12 -3.65 18.01
C VAL A 343 -2.26 -3.74 19.02
N PRO A 344 -2.41 -2.79 19.96
CA PRO A 344 -3.41 -2.88 21.02
C PRO A 344 -4.84 -3.01 20.49
N GLY A 345 -5.52 -4.07 20.94
CA GLY A 345 -6.88 -4.41 20.53
C GLY A 345 -7.01 -4.98 19.11
N SER A 346 -5.90 -5.29 18.43
CA SER A 346 -5.93 -6.15 17.24
C SER A 346 -6.53 -7.52 17.56
N THR A 347 -7.09 -8.19 16.56
CA THR A 347 -7.75 -9.50 16.67
C THR A 347 -7.19 -10.54 15.69
N ILE A 348 -6.35 -10.13 14.74
CA ILE A 348 -5.70 -10.96 13.73
C ILE A 348 -4.20 -10.98 14.01
N GLY A 349 -3.58 -12.16 14.07
CA GLY A 349 -2.14 -12.27 14.24
C GLY A 349 -1.60 -11.83 15.60
N THR A 350 -2.45 -11.72 16.63
CA THR A 350 -2.09 -11.22 17.97
C THR A 350 -1.00 -12.02 18.68
N ARG A 351 -0.86 -13.30 18.34
CA ARG A 351 0.19 -14.19 18.88
C ARG A 351 1.54 -14.03 18.19
N GLN A 352 1.64 -13.20 17.14
CA GLN A 352 2.87 -12.98 16.36
C GLN A 352 3.54 -14.31 15.96
N ASP A 353 2.72 -15.25 15.50
CA ASP A 353 3.08 -16.64 15.20
C ASP A 353 3.23 -16.90 13.69
N LEU A 354 3.33 -15.85 12.87
CA LEU A 354 3.84 -15.93 11.50
C LEU A 354 5.37 -15.97 11.54
N ARG A 355 5.93 -17.16 11.41
CA ARG A 355 7.39 -17.35 11.41
C ARG A 355 7.93 -17.08 10.01
N VAL A 356 8.67 -15.97 9.88
CA VAL A 356 9.21 -15.51 8.59
C VAL A 356 10.72 -15.30 8.60
N LEU A 357 11.35 -15.22 9.76
CA LEU A 357 12.81 -15.09 9.91
C LEU A 357 13.48 -16.47 9.97
N ARG A 358 14.77 -16.54 9.64
CA ARG A 358 15.60 -17.76 9.71
C ARG A 358 16.07 -18.10 11.10
#